data_AF-A0A5K0YQK5-F1
#
_entry.id   AF-A0A5K0YQK5-F1
#
_cell.length_a   1.000
_cell.length_b   1.000
_cell.length_c   1.000
_cell.angle_alpha   90.00
_cell.angle_beta   90.00
_cell.angle_gamma   90.00
#
_symmetry.space_group_name_H-M   'P 1'
#
loop_
_entity.id
_entity.type
_entity.pdbx_description
1 polymer ?
#
loop_
_entity_poly.entity_id
_entity_poly.type
_entity_poly.pdbx_seq_one_letter_code
_entity_poly.pdbx_strand_id
1 'polypeptide(L)' 'MEVGVKKPHHRQNGGSPEGSTAKVSPDAPPRYQFPKRVPVVYYLYRNRHLEHPHFIEVPLSSSHGLFLR' A
#
# COMPACT_ATOMS: atom_id res chain seq x y z
N MET A 1 49.97 -39.93 14.30
CA MET A 1 50.08 -40.30 12.88
C MET A 1 48.68 -40.62 12.38
N GLU A 2 48.34 -40.15 11.17
CA GLU A 2 47.07 -40.32 10.41
C GLU A 2 45.79 -39.70 11.01
N VAL A 3 45.37 -38.50 10.57
CA VAL A 3 44.61 -38.10 9.35
C VAL A 3 43.16 -38.59 9.31
N GLY A 4 42.25 -37.63 9.15
CA GLY A 4 40.83 -37.88 8.97
C GLY A 4 40.06 -36.59 8.70
N VAL A 5 40.52 -35.80 7.71
CA VAL A 5 39.77 -34.66 7.17
C VAL A 5 38.51 -35.20 6.49
N LYS A 6 37.33 -34.75 6.95
CA LYS A 6 36.05 -35.02 6.29
C LYS A 6 35.36 -33.70 5.96
N LYS A 7 35.39 -33.36 4.67
CA LYS A 7 34.57 -32.38 3.95
C LYS A 7 34.37 -32.97 2.54
N PRO A 8 33.36 -32.57 1.75
CA PRO A 8 31.95 -32.32 2.04
C PRO A 8 31.05 -33.15 1.06
N HIS A 9 29.74 -33.28 1.32
CA HIS A 9 28.80 -33.69 0.27
C HIS A 9 27.68 -32.66 0.10
N HIS A 10 27.65 -32.15 -1.13
CA HIS A 10 26.68 -31.28 -1.76
C HIS A 10 25.24 -31.79 -1.58
N ARG A 11 24.37 -30.98 -0.97
CA ARG A 11 22.93 -31.14 -1.11
C ARG A 11 22.33 -29.82 -1.59
N GLN A 12 22.19 -29.72 -2.90
CA GLN A 12 21.28 -28.79 -3.54
C GLN A 12 19.87 -29.12 -3.05
N ASN A 13 19.17 -28.12 -2.51
CA ASN A 13 17.72 -28.06 -2.63
C ASN A 13 17.41 -26.65 -3.14
N GLY A 14 17.35 -26.52 -4.46
CA GLY A 14 16.61 -25.43 -5.09
C GLY A 14 15.12 -25.59 -4.77
N GLY A 15 14.48 -24.49 -4.40
CA GLY A 15 13.06 -24.42 -4.11
C GLY A 15 12.65 -22.96 -4.03
N SER A 16 12.18 -22.45 -5.18
CA SER A 16 11.55 -21.15 -5.43
C SER A 16 10.70 -20.62 -4.26
N PRO A 17 10.69 -19.30 -3.95
CA PRO A 17 9.70 -18.73 -3.04
C PRO A 17 8.36 -18.57 -3.79
N GLU A 18 7.69 -19.68 -4.08
CA GLU A 18 6.30 -19.65 -4.52
C GLU A 18 5.39 -19.67 -3.29
N GLY A 19 4.49 -18.68 -3.21
CA GLY A 19 3.35 -18.71 -2.31
C GLY A 19 3.43 -17.75 -1.15
N SER A 20 3.32 -16.45 -1.43
CA SER A 20 2.75 -15.46 -0.50
C SER A 20 1.31 -15.86 -0.16
N THR A 21 1.13 -16.92 0.62
CA THR A 21 -0.17 -17.26 1.21
C THR A 21 -0.42 -16.24 2.31
N ALA A 22 -1.13 -15.18 1.95
CA ALA A 22 -1.74 -14.29 2.93
C ALA A 22 -2.63 -15.16 3.83
N LYS A 23 -2.13 -15.44 5.03
CA LYS A 23 -2.86 -16.12 6.10
C LYS A 23 -3.98 -15.17 6.54
N VAL A 24 -5.12 -15.22 5.85
CA VAL A 24 -6.31 -14.47 6.25
C VAL A 24 -6.86 -15.15 7.52
N SER A 25 -6.65 -14.52 8.66
CA SER A 25 -7.20 -14.96 9.94
C SER A 25 -8.69 -14.60 9.96
N PRO A 26 -9.61 -15.53 10.25
CA PRO A 26 -11.05 -15.31 10.16
C PRO A 26 -11.64 -14.39 11.26
N ASP A 27 -10.85 -13.97 12.24
CA ASP A 27 -11.30 -13.16 13.40
C ASP A 27 -10.98 -11.66 13.29
N ALA A 28 -10.63 -11.15 12.11
CA ALA A 28 -10.49 -9.70 11.96
C ALA A 28 -11.87 -9.03 12.06
N PRO A 29 -12.11 -8.10 13.01
CA PRO A 29 -13.37 -7.37 13.06
C PRO A 29 -13.58 -6.64 11.72
N PRO A 30 -14.84 -6.39 11.30
CA PRO A 30 -15.11 -5.61 10.10
C PRO A 30 -14.38 -4.29 10.26
N ARG A 31 -13.31 -4.12 9.49
CA ARG A 31 -12.61 -2.83 9.42
C ARG A 31 -13.62 -1.90 8.80
N TYR A 32 -14.31 -1.12 9.62
CA TYR A 32 -15.04 0.05 9.16
C TYR A 32 -14.01 0.93 8.46
N GLN A 33 -13.92 0.76 7.14
CA GLN A 33 -13.07 1.58 6.31
C GLN A 33 -13.77 2.92 6.25
N PHE A 34 -13.49 3.78 7.23
CA PHE A 34 -13.83 5.18 7.11
C PHE A 34 -13.29 5.66 5.77
N PRO A 35 -14.10 6.35 4.96
CA PRO A 35 -13.65 6.83 3.66
C PRO A 35 -12.45 7.73 3.91
N LYS A 36 -11.30 7.35 3.36
CA LYS A 36 -10.06 8.12 3.46
C LYS A 36 -10.34 9.52 2.95
N ARG A 37 -10.11 10.55 3.77
CA ARG A 37 -10.26 11.94 3.35
C ARG A 37 -8.93 12.46 2.84
N VAL A 38 -8.98 13.27 1.79
CA VAL A 38 -7.79 13.92 1.22
C VAL A 38 -7.96 15.44 1.23
N PRO A 39 -6.89 16.19 1.54
CA PRO A 39 -6.90 17.63 1.43
C PRO A 39 -6.89 18.05 -0.04
N VAL A 40 -7.67 19.07 -0.37
CA VAL A 40 -7.72 19.68 -1.70
C VAL A 40 -7.62 21.18 -1.55
N VAL A 41 -6.78 21.79 -2.38
CA VAL A 41 -6.68 23.24 -2.52
C VAL A 41 -7.21 23.62 -3.89
N TYR A 42 -8.15 24.56 -3.95
CA TYR A 42 -8.65 25.11 -5.21
C TYR A 42 -8.68 26.63 -5.18
N TYR A 43 -8.67 27.23 -6.38
CA TYR A 43 -8.77 28.67 -6.59
C TYR A 43 -10.01 28.95 -7.42
N LEU A 44 -10.72 30.04 -7.13
CA LEU A 44 -11.83 30.50 -7.96
C LEU A 44 -11.38 31.72 -8.76
N TYR A 45 -11.73 31.74 -10.04
CA TYR A 45 -11.51 32.90 -10.89
C TYR A 45 -12.87 33.47 -11.32
N ARG A 46 -13.25 34.61 -10.74
CA ARG A 46 -14.54 35.27 -10.97
C ARG A 46 -14.34 36.77 -11.06
N ASN A 47 -15.16 37.46 -11.85
CA ASN A 47 -15.10 38.93 -11.97
C ASN A 47 -13.71 39.50 -12.30
N ARG A 48 -12.89 38.75 -13.07
CA ARG A 48 -11.49 39.07 -13.40
C ARG A 48 -10.53 39.14 -12.21
N HIS A 49 -10.90 38.53 -11.08
CA HIS A 49 -10.03 38.39 -9.93
C HIS A 49 -9.82 36.91 -9.61
N LEU A 50 -8.57 36.57 -9.29
CA LEU A 50 -8.22 35.27 -8.74
C LEU A 50 -8.40 35.33 -7.22
N GLU A 51 -9.36 34.57 -6.71
CA GLU A 51 -9.60 34.48 -5.27
C GLU A 51 -8.48 33.70 -4.57
N HIS A 52 -8.37 33.90 -3.26
CA HIS A 52 -7.41 33.18 -2.42
C HIS A 52 -7.66 31.67 -2.48
N PRO A 53 -6.66 30.83 -2.14
CA PRO A 53 -6.85 29.39 -2.11
C PRO A 53 -7.92 28.99 -1.08
N HIS A 54 -8.75 28.04 -1.44
CA HIS A 54 -9.72 27.39 -0.58
C HIS A 54 -9.25 25.98 -0.25
N PHE A 55 -9.18 25.66 1.04
CA PHE A 55 -8.79 24.35 1.53
C PHE A 55 -10.02 23.55 1.99
N ILE A 56 -10.18 22.33 1.49
CA ILE A 56 -11.27 21.42 1.88
C ILE A 56 -10.78 19.98 2.01
N GLU A 57 -11.45 19.19 2.83
CA GLU A 57 -11.21 17.74 2.93
C GLU A 57 -12.36 16.94 2.32
N VAL A 58 -12.04 16.19 1.26
CA VAL A 58 -13.04 15.40 0.53
C VAL A 58 -12.82 13.90 0.75
N PRO A 59 -13.89 13.11 0.95
CA PRO A 59 -13.78 11.66 1.01
C PRO A 59 -13.40 11.08 -0.37
N LEU A 60 -12.49 10.10 -0.37
CA LEU A 60 -12.18 9.34 -1.58
C LEU A 60 -13.33 8.39 -1.89
N SER A 61 -13.82 8.47 -3.13
CA SER A 61 -14.83 7.57 -3.69
C SER A 61 -14.24 6.28 -4.27
N SER A 62 -12.93 6.25 -4.52
CA SER A 62 -12.22 5.11 -5.12
C SER A 62 -10.85 4.91 -4.45
N SER A 63 -10.38 3.66 -4.44
CA SER A 63 -9.03 3.30 -4.00
C SER A 63 -7.93 3.85 -4.91
N HIS A 64 -8.26 4.17 -6.17
CA HIS A 64 -7.29 4.63 -7.18
C HIS A 64 -7.01 6.14 -7.10
N GLY A 65 -7.85 6.92 -6.41
CA GLY A 65 -7.63 8.35 -6.23
C GLY A 65 -8.90 9.19 -6.23
N LEU A 66 -8.69 10.50 -6.33
CA LEU A 66 -9.73 11.52 -6.41
C LEU A 66 -10.04 11.83 -7.88
N PHE A 67 -11.33 11.89 -8.21
CA PHE A 67 -11.81 12.25 -9.54
C PHE A 67 -12.87 13.36 -9.43
N LEU A 68 -12.94 14.22 -10.44
CA LEU A 68 -14.08 15.13 -10.60
C LEU A 68 -15.32 14.32 -11.01
N ARG A 69 -16.49 14.74 -10.55
CA ARG A 69 -17.78 14.10 -10.83
C ARG A 69 -18.57 14.87 -11.87
#